data_AF-A0A8H6S0E8-F1
#
_entry.id   AF-A0A8H6S0E8-F1
#
_cell.length_a   1.000
_cell.length_b   1.000
_cell.length_c   1.000
_cell.angle_alpha   90.00
_cell.angle_beta   90.00
_cell.angle_gamma   90.00
#
_symmetry.space_group_name_H-M   'P 1'
#
loop_
_entity.id
_entity.type
_entity.pdbx_description
1 polymer ?
#
loop_
_entity_poly.entity_id
_entity_poly.type
_entity_poly.pdbx_seq_one_letter_code
_entity_poly.pdbx_strand_id
1 'polypeptide(L)'
;MAPVPNPDEASNLSSGLISVLACLIPLLAFLYVGAIFWTLDHAKRRRTPLSKTTTAPGSRYAPVGYAFLVLTGLVMIALPTWVLSQYGLHDNYPNNHILVALRLLLFSACWTCVTAAALTIITIHPTYSRHPISSIGTQLIWLVLSWAFWVSGAAVLSNSVPQLFVGSVCDALVYCRHLQAIQIFSLIEISVLTIGFVVFLWLAWRCAREVWHPAPLSGPALAPNNPPRPV
;
A
#
# COMPACT_ATOMS: atom_id res chain seq x y z
N MET A 1 -37.40 -3.84 -15.74
CA MET A 1 -37.64 -4.62 -14.51
C MET A 1 -36.54 -5.67 -14.43
N ALA A 2 -35.52 -5.50 -13.60
CA ALA A 2 -34.61 -6.61 -13.31
C ALA A 2 -35.35 -7.61 -12.42
N PRO A 3 -35.18 -8.93 -12.61
CA PRO A 3 -35.80 -9.93 -11.74
C PRO A 3 -35.33 -9.69 -10.30
N VAL A 4 -36.27 -9.55 -9.38
CA VAL A 4 -36.00 -9.47 -7.94
C VAL A 4 -35.44 -10.84 -7.53
N PRO A 5 -34.19 -10.91 -7.03
CA PRO A 5 -33.60 -12.18 -6.62
C PRO A 5 -34.43 -12.81 -5.50
N ASN A 6 -34.63 -14.13 -5.56
CA ASN A 6 -35.28 -14.84 -4.46
C ASN A 6 -34.43 -14.67 -3.19
N PRO A 7 -35.06 -14.46 -2.01
CA PRO A 7 -34.34 -14.20 -0.75
C PRO A 7 -33.37 -15.34 -0.39
N ASP A 8 -33.71 -16.58 -0.74
CA ASP A 8 -32.86 -17.76 -0.52
C ASP A 8 -31.62 -17.76 -1.42
N GLU A 9 -31.74 -17.27 -2.65
CA GLU A 9 -30.64 -17.20 -3.62
C GLU A 9 -29.65 -16.10 -3.25
N ALA A 10 -30.17 -14.95 -2.79
CA ALA A 10 -29.35 -13.85 -2.29
C ALA A 10 -28.59 -14.23 -0.99
N SER A 11 -29.27 -14.92 -0.06
CA SER A 11 -28.66 -15.43 1.18
C SER A 11 -27.53 -16.43 0.91
N ASN A 12 -27.76 -17.38 -0.01
CA ASN A 12 -26.76 -18.37 -0.41
C ASN A 12 -25.57 -17.73 -1.13
N LEU A 13 -25.80 -16.75 -2.01
CA LEU A 13 -24.75 -16.02 -2.71
C LEU A 13 -23.84 -15.24 -1.75
N SER A 14 -24.43 -14.54 -0.77
CA SER A 14 -23.65 -13.80 0.23
C SER A 14 -22.87 -14.75 1.15
N SER A 15 -23.48 -15.86 1.58
CA SER A 15 -22.79 -16.85 2.41
C SER A 15 -21.61 -17.49 1.67
N GLY A 16 -21.79 -17.78 0.37
CA GLY A 16 -20.72 -18.22 -0.52
C GLY A 16 -19.61 -17.17 -0.67
N LEU A 17 -19.96 -15.90 -0.93
CA LEU A 17 -19.01 -14.79 -1.04
C LEU A 17 -18.20 -14.59 0.24
N ILE A 18 -18.85 -14.62 1.41
CA ILE A 18 -18.18 -14.44 2.70
C ILE A 18 -17.21 -15.59 2.96
N SER A 19 -17.63 -16.83 2.70
CA SER A 19 -16.78 -18.02 2.84
C SER A 19 -15.56 -17.95 1.90
N VAL A 20 -15.79 -17.57 0.65
CA VAL A 20 -14.73 -17.39 -0.35
C VAL A 20 -13.76 -16.28 0.06
N LEU A 21 -14.24 -15.12 0.52
CA LEU A 21 -13.38 -14.03 1.00
C LEU A 21 -12.59 -14.43 2.25
N ALA A 22 -13.23 -15.12 3.19
CA ALA A 22 -12.60 -15.60 4.42
C ALA A 22 -11.47 -16.62 4.14
N CYS A 23 -11.53 -17.34 3.03
CA CYS A 23 -10.47 -18.26 2.60
C CYS A 23 -9.43 -17.59 1.69
N LEU A 24 -9.87 -16.77 0.72
CA LEU A 24 -9.00 -16.16 -0.28
C LEU A 24 -8.07 -15.11 0.33
N ILE A 25 -8.57 -14.28 1.25
CA ILE A 25 -7.78 -13.19 1.83
C ILE A 25 -6.58 -13.71 2.64
N PRO A 26 -6.73 -14.66 3.59
CA PRO A 26 -5.57 -15.23 4.27
C PRO A 26 -4.68 -16.02 3.31
N LEU A 27 -5.25 -16.72 2.31
CA LEU A 27 -4.46 -17.43 1.32
C LEU A 27 -3.58 -16.46 0.49
N LEU A 28 -4.13 -15.33 0.05
CA LEU A 28 -3.38 -14.27 -0.61
C LEU A 28 -2.31 -13.66 0.31
N ALA A 29 -2.63 -13.45 1.59
CA ALA A 29 -1.65 -12.98 2.58
C ALA A 29 -0.50 -13.98 2.75
N PHE A 30 -0.78 -15.28 2.88
CA PHE A 30 0.22 -16.34 2.96
C PHE A 30 1.05 -16.45 1.69
N LEU A 31 0.43 -16.38 0.51
CA LEU A 31 1.14 -16.38 -0.76
C LEU A 31 2.07 -15.15 -0.89
N TYR A 32 1.60 -13.98 -0.46
CA TYR A 32 2.39 -12.76 -0.48
C TYR A 32 3.60 -12.85 0.46
N VAL A 33 3.40 -13.31 1.70
CA VAL A 33 4.48 -13.55 2.66
C VAL A 33 5.45 -14.61 2.11
N GLY A 34 4.93 -15.70 1.54
CA GLY A 34 5.73 -16.73 0.88
C GLY A 34 6.57 -16.19 -0.27
N ALA A 35 6.02 -15.31 -1.12
CA ALA A 35 6.73 -14.65 -2.20
C ALA A 35 7.86 -13.73 -1.67
N ILE A 36 7.62 -13.01 -0.57
CA ILE A 36 8.67 -12.23 0.09
C ILE A 36 9.78 -13.16 0.61
N PHE A 37 9.44 -14.23 1.33
CA PHE A 37 10.45 -15.17 1.83
C PHE A 37 11.25 -15.79 0.69
N TRP A 38 10.58 -16.21 -0.38
CA TRP A 38 11.23 -16.80 -1.56
C TRP A 38 12.17 -15.82 -2.26
N THR A 39 11.74 -14.57 -2.46
CA THR A 39 12.56 -13.53 -3.09
C THR A 39 13.74 -13.11 -2.21
N LEU A 40 13.56 -13.03 -0.88
CA LEU A 40 14.64 -12.78 0.07
C LEU A 40 15.66 -13.92 0.11
N ASP A 41 15.20 -15.18 0.06
CA ASP A 41 16.08 -16.35 0.00
C ASP A 41 16.85 -16.39 -1.33
N HIS A 42 16.19 -16.13 -2.46
CA HIS A 42 16.86 -15.99 -3.76
C HIS A 42 17.89 -14.86 -3.76
N ALA A 43 17.58 -13.72 -3.15
CA ALA A 43 18.50 -12.61 -3.02
C ALA A 43 19.71 -13.02 -2.18
N LYS A 44 19.53 -13.72 -1.04
CA LYS A 44 20.63 -14.25 -0.20
C LYS A 44 21.52 -15.23 -0.98
N ARG A 45 20.93 -16.18 -1.71
CA ARG A 45 21.66 -17.19 -2.49
C ARG A 45 22.47 -16.60 -3.65
N ARG A 46 22.05 -15.47 -4.22
CA ARG A 46 22.75 -14.77 -5.31
C ARG A 46 23.58 -13.57 -4.87
N ARG A 47 23.79 -13.33 -3.57
CA ARG A 47 24.74 -12.32 -3.11
C ARG A 47 26.17 -12.79 -3.40
N THR A 48 26.66 -12.51 -4.61
CA THR A 48 28.07 -12.12 -4.74
C THR A 48 28.30 -10.93 -3.80
N PRO A 49 29.45 -10.87 -3.11
CA PRO A 49 29.74 -9.77 -2.18
C PRO A 49 29.83 -8.46 -2.98
N LEU A 50 28.70 -7.76 -3.10
CA LEU A 50 28.66 -6.41 -3.66
C LEU A 50 29.54 -5.53 -2.77
N SER A 51 30.57 -4.96 -3.37
CA SER A 51 31.45 -3.98 -2.77
C SER A 51 30.61 -2.89 -2.08
N LYS A 52 31.02 -2.54 -0.87
CA LYS A 52 30.35 -1.72 0.16
C LYS A 52 29.91 -0.29 -0.25
N THR A 53 29.90 0.08 -1.52
CA THR A 53 30.01 1.50 -1.90
C THR A 53 28.70 2.22 -2.17
N THR A 54 27.56 1.53 -2.36
CA THR A 54 26.32 2.27 -2.69
C THR A 54 25.07 1.49 -2.28
N THR A 55 24.72 1.51 -1.00
CA THR A 55 23.35 1.19 -0.61
C THR A 55 22.91 2.22 0.41
N ALA A 56 22.09 3.17 -0.03
CA ALA A 56 21.51 4.17 0.84
C ALA A 56 20.81 3.46 2.02
N PRO A 57 21.04 3.89 3.28
CA PRO A 57 20.54 3.20 4.47
C PRO A 57 19.01 3.05 4.51
N GLY A 58 18.25 3.84 3.74
CA GLY A 58 16.79 3.78 3.66
C GLY A 58 16.20 2.59 2.86
N SER A 59 16.98 1.94 1.99
CA SER A 59 16.46 0.85 1.12
C SER A 59 16.03 -0.41 1.90
N ARG A 60 16.54 -0.61 3.12
CA ARG A 60 16.22 -1.79 3.93
C ARG A 60 14.82 -1.79 4.54
N TYR A 61 14.23 -0.61 4.75
CA TYR A 61 12.93 -0.47 5.43
C TYR A 61 11.75 -0.36 4.45
N ALA A 62 12.00 0.01 3.20
CA ALA A 62 10.98 0.10 2.14
C ALA A 62 10.13 -1.19 1.99
N PRO A 63 10.70 -2.41 1.89
CA PRO A 63 9.89 -3.62 1.71
C PRO A 63 9.00 -3.95 2.92
N VAL A 64 9.41 -3.56 4.13
CA VAL A 64 8.59 -3.76 5.33
C VAL A 64 7.35 -2.85 5.30
N GLY A 65 7.52 -1.60 4.89
CA GLY A 65 6.42 -0.66 4.71
C GLY A 65 5.42 -1.16 3.66
N TYR A 66 5.89 -1.60 2.49
CA TYR A 66 5.00 -2.14 1.46
C TYR A 66 4.28 -3.42 1.91
N ALA A 67 4.95 -4.30 2.65
CA ALA A 67 4.30 -5.49 3.19
C ALA A 67 3.18 -5.15 4.19
N PHE A 68 3.41 -4.15 5.05
CA PHE A 68 2.38 -3.66 5.96
C PHE A 68 1.16 -3.08 5.22
N LEU A 69 1.40 -2.30 4.15
CA LEU A 69 0.33 -1.74 3.29
C LEU A 69 -0.49 -2.83 2.60
N VAL A 70 0.16 -3.90 2.12
CA VAL A 70 -0.56 -5.03 1.48
C VAL A 70 -1.43 -5.77 2.49
N LEU A 71 -0.90 -6.07 3.67
CA LEU A 71 -1.67 -6.79 4.70
C LEU A 71 -2.85 -5.96 5.22
N THR A 72 -2.64 -4.68 5.47
CA THR A 72 -3.69 -3.77 5.95
C THR A 72 -4.73 -3.50 4.85
N GLY A 73 -4.28 -3.35 3.60
CA GLY A 73 -5.15 -3.26 2.43
C GLY A 73 -6.02 -4.49 2.23
N LEU A 74 -5.51 -5.71 2.47
CA LEU A 74 -6.30 -6.95 2.39
C LEU A 74 -7.44 -6.97 3.43
N VAL A 75 -7.18 -6.52 4.66
CA VAL A 75 -8.24 -6.35 5.69
C VAL A 75 -9.27 -5.33 5.22
N MET A 76 -8.82 -4.24 4.60
CA MET A 76 -9.68 -3.19 4.04
C MET A 76 -10.38 -3.58 2.74
N ILE A 77 -10.03 -4.72 2.11
CA ILE A 77 -10.85 -5.32 1.05
C ILE A 77 -11.97 -6.15 1.69
N ALA A 78 -11.67 -6.90 2.75
CA ALA A 78 -12.63 -7.75 3.45
C ALA A 78 -13.81 -6.94 4.03
N LEU A 79 -13.50 -5.91 4.83
CA LEU A 79 -14.51 -5.21 5.63
C LEU A 79 -15.56 -4.48 4.77
N PRO A 80 -15.20 -3.60 3.81
CA PRO A 80 -16.18 -2.90 2.98
C PRO A 80 -16.94 -3.86 2.07
N THR A 81 -16.29 -4.93 1.56
CA THR A 81 -16.99 -5.94 0.74
C THR A 81 -18.06 -6.66 1.55
N TRP A 82 -17.75 -7.04 2.78
CA TRP A 82 -18.75 -7.64 3.68
C TRP A 82 -19.90 -6.68 3.96
N VAL A 83 -19.61 -5.43 4.34
CA VAL A 83 -20.64 -4.42 4.64
C VAL A 83 -21.51 -4.12 3.41
N LEU A 84 -20.92 -3.98 2.23
CA LEU A 84 -21.66 -3.76 0.97
C LEU A 84 -22.55 -4.95 0.63
N SER A 85 -22.10 -6.19 0.86
CA SER A 85 -22.93 -7.39 0.69
C SER A 85 -24.13 -7.36 1.63
N GLN A 86 -23.91 -7.06 2.90
CA GLN A 86 -25.00 -7.00 3.89
C GLN A 86 -26.03 -5.91 3.56
N TYR A 87 -25.58 -4.73 3.11
CA TYR A 87 -26.49 -3.67 2.67
C TYR A 87 -27.28 -4.02 1.42
N GLY A 88 -26.69 -4.76 0.48
CA GLY A 88 -27.38 -5.21 -0.73
C GLY A 88 -28.42 -6.31 -0.48
N LEU A 89 -28.24 -7.12 0.57
CA LEU A 89 -29.18 -8.19 0.92
C LEU A 89 -30.40 -7.70 1.69
N HIS A 90 -30.19 -6.79 2.63
CA HIS A 90 -31.24 -6.34 3.53
C HIS A 90 -31.91 -5.04 3.07
N ASP A 91 -31.45 -4.45 1.95
CA ASP A 91 -31.87 -3.13 1.44
C ASP A 91 -31.84 -2.01 2.50
N ASN A 92 -31.03 -2.18 3.55
CA ASN A 92 -30.98 -1.31 4.72
C ASN A 92 -29.86 -0.27 4.62
N TYR A 93 -29.63 0.30 3.43
CA TYR A 93 -28.60 1.32 3.26
C TYR A 93 -29.07 2.67 3.85
N PRO A 94 -28.36 3.23 4.85
CA PRO A 94 -28.84 4.45 5.52
C PRO A 94 -28.65 5.70 4.66
N ASN A 95 -27.63 5.72 3.80
CA ASN A 95 -27.32 6.85 2.95
C ASN A 95 -26.47 6.42 1.74
N ASN A 96 -26.76 6.96 0.56
CA ASN A 96 -25.97 6.72 -0.66
C ASN A 96 -24.51 7.20 -0.50
N HIS A 97 -24.26 8.23 0.31
CA HIS A 97 -22.89 8.71 0.57
C HIS A 97 -22.01 7.65 1.25
N ILE A 98 -22.57 6.79 2.10
CA ILE A 98 -21.84 5.69 2.74
C ILE A 98 -21.44 4.65 1.70
N LEU A 99 -22.33 4.32 0.76
CA LEU A 99 -22.03 3.38 -0.33
C LEU A 99 -20.91 3.91 -1.23
N VAL A 100 -20.94 5.20 -1.56
CA VAL A 100 -19.88 5.86 -2.33
C VAL A 100 -18.54 5.81 -1.58
N ALA A 101 -18.55 6.11 -0.28
CA ALA A 101 -17.34 6.05 0.55
C ALA A 101 -16.76 4.63 0.61
N LEU A 102 -17.59 3.62 0.87
CA LEU A 102 -17.16 2.22 0.94
C LEU A 102 -16.59 1.73 -0.39
N ARG A 103 -17.20 2.09 -1.52
CA ARG A 103 -16.69 1.73 -2.85
C ARG A 103 -15.36 2.41 -3.16
N LEU A 104 -15.19 3.68 -2.78
CA LEU A 104 -13.95 4.41 -2.97
C LEU A 104 -12.82 3.85 -2.10
N LEU A 105 -13.11 3.51 -0.84
CA LEU A 105 -12.15 2.85 0.06
C LEU A 105 -11.79 1.45 -0.43
N LEU A 106 -12.75 0.68 -0.93
CA LEU A 106 -12.49 -0.63 -1.54
C LEU A 106 -11.59 -0.51 -2.77
N PHE A 107 -11.85 0.47 -3.64
CA PHE A 107 -10.96 0.78 -4.76
C PHE A 107 -9.55 1.16 -4.28
N SER A 108 -9.45 2.04 -3.27
CA SER A 108 -8.16 2.44 -2.69
C SER A 108 -7.38 1.26 -2.13
N ALA A 109 -8.06 0.34 -1.44
CA ALA A 109 -7.46 -0.87 -0.88
C ALA A 109 -6.97 -1.82 -1.99
N CYS A 110 -7.78 -2.08 -3.02
CA CYS A 110 -7.37 -2.88 -4.18
C CYS A 110 -6.19 -2.26 -4.93
N TRP A 111 -6.27 -0.95 -5.20
CA TRP A 111 -5.18 -0.19 -5.83
C TRP A 111 -3.89 -0.33 -5.03
N THR A 112 -3.94 -0.05 -3.72
CA THR A 112 -2.77 -0.07 -2.83
C THR A 112 -2.19 -1.49 -2.74
N CYS A 113 -3.02 -2.53 -2.57
CA CYS A 113 -2.56 -3.91 -2.52
C CYS A 113 -1.81 -4.34 -3.79
N VAL A 114 -2.43 -4.13 -4.97
CA VAL A 114 -1.84 -4.56 -6.25
C VAL A 114 -0.54 -3.83 -6.52
N THR A 115 -0.54 -2.51 -6.34
CA THR A 115 0.62 -1.68 -6.66
C THR A 115 1.75 -1.82 -5.63
N ALA A 116 1.44 -1.91 -4.32
CA ALA A 116 2.45 -2.16 -3.28
C ALA A 116 3.07 -3.56 -3.43
N ALA A 117 2.27 -4.58 -3.77
CA ALA A 117 2.80 -5.92 -4.05
C ALA A 117 3.74 -5.91 -5.27
N ALA A 118 3.34 -5.24 -6.36
CA ALA A 118 4.18 -5.09 -7.54
C ALA A 118 5.49 -4.35 -7.23
N LEU A 119 5.42 -3.23 -6.50
CA LEU A 119 6.60 -2.45 -6.09
C LEU A 119 7.53 -3.26 -5.17
N THR A 120 6.98 -4.09 -4.29
CA THR A 120 7.77 -4.99 -3.43
C THR A 120 8.58 -5.98 -4.26
N ILE A 121 7.96 -6.61 -5.26
CA ILE A 121 8.65 -7.57 -6.13
C ILE A 121 9.75 -6.87 -6.94
N ILE A 122 9.44 -5.70 -7.51
CA ILE A 122 10.39 -4.92 -8.33
C ILE A 122 11.60 -4.48 -7.50
N THR A 123 11.39 -4.04 -6.25
CA THR A 123 12.47 -3.55 -5.37
C THR A 123 13.36 -4.65 -4.81
N ILE A 124 12.82 -5.85 -4.60
CA ILE A 124 13.61 -7.00 -4.10
C ILE A 124 14.40 -7.66 -5.23
N HIS A 125 13.89 -7.64 -6.47
CA HIS A 125 14.53 -8.37 -7.57
C HIS A 125 15.80 -7.66 -8.10
N PRO A 126 16.99 -8.30 -8.03
CA PRO A 126 18.28 -7.66 -8.30
C PRO A 126 18.44 -7.18 -9.75
N THR A 127 17.77 -7.85 -10.70
CA THR A 127 17.79 -7.47 -12.12
C THR A 127 16.91 -6.25 -12.40
N TYR A 128 15.82 -6.06 -11.64
CA TYR A 128 14.83 -5.01 -11.92
C TYR A 128 15.13 -3.68 -11.22
N SER A 129 15.95 -3.69 -10.16
CA SER A 129 16.38 -2.49 -9.44
C SER A 129 17.13 -1.46 -10.31
N ARG A 130 17.60 -1.84 -11.51
CA ARG A 130 18.27 -0.94 -12.47
C ARG A 130 17.31 -0.21 -13.41
N HIS A 131 16.02 -0.56 -13.44
CA HIS A 131 15.06 0.09 -14.33
C HIS A 131 14.52 1.40 -13.74
N PRO A 132 14.15 2.39 -14.59
CA PRO A 132 13.64 3.70 -14.16
C PRO A 132 12.32 3.62 -13.37
N ILE A 133 11.61 2.50 -13.43
CA ILE A 133 10.41 2.24 -12.61
C ILE A 133 10.75 2.17 -11.12
N SER A 134 11.99 1.78 -10.78
CA SER A 134 12.52 1.84 -9.41
C SER A 134 12.99 3.25 -8.99
N SER A 135 12.72 4.29 -9.81
CA SER A 135 13.07 5.66 -9.48
C SER A 135 12.27 6.17 -8.28
N ILE A 136 12.93 6.99 -7.46
CA ILE A 136 12.33 7.71 -6.32
C ILE A 136 11.14 8.56 -6.77
N GLY A 137 11.19 9.14 -7.98
CA GLY A 137 10.10 9.96 -8.51
C GLY A 137 8.81 9.16 -8.73
N THR A 138 8.92 7.97 -9.32
CA THR A 138 7.75 7.10 -9.57
C THR A 138 7.13 6.64 -8.26
N GLN A 139 7.95 6.29 -7.26
CA GLN A 139 7.47 5.90 -5.93
C GLN A 139 6.77 7.07 -5.22
N LEU A 140 7.28 8.30 -5.37
CA LEU A 140 6.65 9.48 -4.80
C LEU A 140 5.29 9.79 -5.45
N ILE A 141 5.20 9.72 -6.78
CA ILE A 141 3.93 9.93 -7.50
C ILE A 141 2.89 8.89 -7.07
N TRP A 142 3.30 7.62 -7.03
CA TRP A 142 2.45 6.54 -6.54
C TRP A 142 1.96 6.79 -5.12
N LEU A 143 2.84 7.23 -4.23
CA LEU A 143 2.51 7.48 -2.84
C LEU A 143 1.52 8.64 -2.68
N VAL A 144 1.70 9.74 -3.41
CA VAL A 144 0.76 10.88 -3.42
C VAL A 144 -0.62 10.46 -3.93
N LEU A 145 -0.66 9.67 -5.00
CA LEU A 145 -1.92 9.20 -5.58
C LEU A 145 -2.67 8.29 -4.61
N SER A 146 -1.97 7.31 -4.02
CA SER A 146 -2.54 6.43 -3.01
C SER A 146 -3.03 7.22 -1.79
N TRP A 147 -2.25 8.19 -1.32
CA TRP A 147 -2.64 9.06 -0.21
C TRP A 147 -3.94 9.83 -0.51
N ALA A 148 -4.07 10.38 -1.72
CA ALA A 148 -5.27 11.11 -2.13
C ALA A 148 -6.52 10.22 -2.17
N PHE A 149 -6.41 8.97 -2.64
CA PHE A 149 -7.51 8.01 -2.62
C PHE A 149 -7.96 7.67 -1.20
N TRP A 150 -7.02 7.44 -0.28
CA TRP A 150 -7.33 7.16 1.11
C TRP A 150 -7.96 8.35 1.83
N VAL A 151 -7.40 9.55 1.68
CA VAL A 151 -7.94 10.77 2.31
C VAL A 151 -9.33 11.09 1.79
N SER A 152 -9.56 11.02 0.48
CA SER A 152 -10.89 11.28 -0.10
C SER A 152 -11.93 10.25 0.37
N GLY A 153 -11.59 8.96 0.39
CA GLY A 153 -12.48 7.91 0.92
C GLY A 153 -12.82 8.12 2.40
N ALA A 154 -11.81 8.40 3.23
CA ALA A 154 -11.99 8.65 4.67
C ALA A 154 -12.79 9.93 4.95
N ALA A 155 -12.58 10.99 4.17
CA ALA A 155 -13.30 12.26 4.31
C ALA A 155 -14.78 12.10 3.96
N VAL A 156 -15.10 11.41 2.86
CA VAL A 156 -16.51 11.15 2.49
C VAL A 156 -17.19 10.28 3.56
N LEU A 157 -16.50 9.27 4.09
CA LEU A 157 -17.06 8.43 5.17
C LEU A 157 -17.32 9.24 6.44
N SER A 158 -16.36 10.06 6.86
CA SER A 158 -16.47 10.91 8.06
C SER A 158 -17.60 11.94 7.93
N ASN A 159 -17.77 12.54 6.76
CA ASN A 159 -18.86 13.49 6.49
C ASN A 159 -20.23 12.80 6.46
N SER A 160 -20.28 11.53 6.05
CA SER A 160 -21.52 10.77 5.98
C SER A 160 -22.01 10.34 7.36
N VAL A 161 -21.09 10.13 8.31
CA VAL A 161 -21.39 9.63 9.66
C VAL A 161 -20.48 10.31 10.69
N PRO A 162 -20.72 11.59 11.03
CA PRO A 162 -19.86 12.35 11.95
C PRO A 162 -19.84 11.75 13.37
N GLN A 163 -20.87 10.98 13.72
CA GLN A 163 -21.02 10.34 15.03
C GLN A 163 -20.02 9.20 15.29
N LEU A 164 -19.29 8.72 14.27
CA LEU A 164 -18.26 7.68 14.40
C LEU A 164 -17.17 8.01 15.43
N PHE A 165 -16.92 9.29 15.70
CA PHE A 165 -15.84 9.76 16.57
C PHE A 165 -16.29 10.27 17.94
N VAL A 166 -17.59 10.52 18.14
CA VAL A 166 -18.09 11.24 19.32
C VAL A 166 -18.47 10.29 20.47
N GLY A 167 -18.38 8.97 20.26
CA GLY A 167 -18.70 7.97 21.29
C GLY A 167 -20.20 7.92 21.65
N SER A 168 -21.04 8.67 20.94
CA SER A 168 -22.49 8.55 21.04
C SER A 168 -22.94 7.20 20.52
N VAL A 169 -23.92 6.61 21.21
CA VAL A 169 -24.46 5.29 20.91
C VAL A 169 -24.97 5.28 19.46
N CYS A 170 -24.39 4.41 18.63
CA CYS A 170 -24.76 4.21 17.24
C CYS A 170 -26.09 3.45 17.12
N ASP A 171 -27.16 3.99 17.70
CA ASP A 171 -28.46 3.30 17.74
C ASP A 171 -29.20 3.37 16.39
N ALA A 172 -28.88 4.36 15.56
CA ALA A 172 -29.54 4.57 14.26
C ALA A 172 -28.82 3.92 13.06
N LEU A 173 -27.59 3.40 13.23
CA LEU A 173 -26.81 2.85 12.12
C LEU A 173 -26.62 1.34 12.24
N VAL A 174 -27.19 0.62 11.27
CA VAL A 174 -26.93 -0.80 11.07
C VAL A 174 -25.44 -0.99 10.70
N TYR A 175 -24.75 -1.87 11.44
CA TYR A 175 -23.32 -2.18 11.31
C TYR A 175 -22.33 -1.05 11.70
N CYS A 176 -22.69 -0.14 12.61
CA CYS A 176 -21.79 0.95 13.01
C CYS A 176 -20.38 0.51 13.46
N ARG A 177 -20.23 -0.59 14.22
CA ARG A 177 -18.90 -1.08 14.62
C ARG A 177 -18.00 -1.43 13.45
N HIS A 178 -18.57 -1.93 12.35
CA HIS A 178 -17.81 -2.25 11.14
C HIS A 178 -17.38 -0.97 10.41
N LEU A 179 -18.27 0.02 10.31
CA LEU A 179 -17.94 1.34 9.74
C LEU A 179 -16.85 2.05 10.57
N GLN A 180 -16.91 1.94 11.90
CA GLN A 180 -15.88 2.46 12.81
C GLN A 180 -14.54 1.79 12.57
N ALA A 181 -14.51 0.46 12.43
CA ALA A 181 -13.29 -0.26 12.09
C ALA A 181 -12.71 0.22 10.76
N ILE A 182 -13.53 0.30 9.70
CA ILE A 182 -13.13 0.79 8.37
C ILE A 182 -12.52 2.20 8.46
N GLN A 183 -13.13 3.09 9.23
CA GLN A 183 -12.62 4.45 9.42
C GLN A 183 -11.26 4.46 10.14
N ILE A 184 -11.10 3.66 11.20
CA ILE A 184 -9.83 3.56 11.93
C ILE A 184 -8.72 2.99 11.04
N PHE A 185 -8.99 1.90 10.32
CA PHE A 185 -8.02 1.32 9.38
C PHE A 185 -7.65 2.29 8.26
N SER A 186 -8.62 3.08 7.76
CA SER A 186 -8.34 4.14 6.79
C SER A 186 -7.38 5.21 7.34
N LEU A 187 -7.56 5.61 8.62
CA LEU A 187 -6.64 6.55 9.27
C LEU A 187 -5.24 5.95 9.47
N ILE A 188 -5.14 4.66 9.78
CA ILE A 188 -3.85 3.95 9.87
C ILE A 188 -3.14 4.00 8.52
N GLU A 189 -3.83 3.69 7.43
CA GLU A 189 -3.26 3.75 6.07
C GLU A 189 -2.80 5.16 5.69
N ILE A 190 -3.63 6.17 5.96
CA ILE A 190 -3.26 7.59 5.75
C ILE A 190 -2.00 7.93 6.55
N SER A 191 -1.89 7.47 7.79
CA SER A 191 -0.74 7.74 8.65
C SER A 191 0.54 7.12 8.09
N VAL A 192 0.49 5.87 7.62
CA VAL A 192 1.63 5.16 7.05
C VAL A 192 2.08 5.81 5.75
N LEU A 193 1.13 6.17 4.87
CA LEU A 193 1.44 6.89 3.64
C LEU A 193 2.05 8.26 3.94
N THR A 194 1.55 8.98 4.94
CA THR A 194 2.10 10.29 5.34
C THR A 194 3.54 10.17 5.87
N ILE A 195 3.81 9.17 6.71
CA ILE A 195 5.18 8.89 7.18
C ILE A 195 6.09 8.56 5.98
N GLY A 196 5.60 7.72 5.06
CA GLY A 196 6.31 7.42 3.82
C GLY A 196 6.65 8.68 3.01
N PHE A 197 5.68 9.58 2.84
CA PHE A 197 5.87 10.86 2.14
C PHE A 197 6.99 11.69 2.76
N VAL A 198 6.99 11.85 4.09
CA VAL A 198 8.03 12.59 4.82
C VAL A 198 9.41 11.96 4.62
N VAL A 199 9.51 10.62 4.67
CA VAL A 199 10.77 9.91 4.44
C VAL A 199 11.28 10.13 3.01
N PHE A 200 10.42 10.05 2.00
CA PHE A 200 10.81 10.29 0.61
C PHE A 200 11.23 11.73 0.35
N LEU A 201 10.51 12.71 0.90
CA LEU A 201 10.91 14.12 0.81
C LEU A 201 12.24 14.37 1.48
N TRP A 202 12.49 13.75 2.64
CA TRP A 202 13.76 13.86 3.34
C TRP A 202 14.92 13.26 2.54
N LEU A 203 14.70 12.11 1.88
CA LEU A 203 15.68 11.51 0.98
C LEU A 203 15.95 12.40 -0.24
N ALA A 204 14.90 12.92 -0.88
CA ALA A 204 15.02 13.83 -2.02
C ALA A 204 15.79 15.11 -1.63
N TRP A 205 15.50 15.66 -0.45
CA TRP A 205 16.21 16.81 0.11
C TRP A 205 17.68 16.52 0.38
N ARG A 206 18.02 15.33 0.89
CA ARG A 206 19.42 14.91 1.08
C ARG A 206 20.15 14.82 -0.26
N CYS A 207 19.55 14.19 -1.26
CA CYS A 207 20.13 14.11 -2.59
C CYS A 207 20.33 15.51 -3.21
N ALA A 208 19.36 16.41 -3.05
CA ALA A 208 19.52 17.79 -3.49
C ALA A 208 20.68 18.48 -2.74
N ARG A 209 20.75 18.36 -1.42
CA ARG A 209 21.83 19.00 -0.63
C ARG A 209 23.23 18.58 -1.09
N GLU A 210 23.43 17.31 -1.43
CA GLU A 210 24.73 16.81 -1.93
C GLU A 210 25.12 17.42 -3.29
N VAL A 211 24.15 17.72 -4.15
CA VAL A 211 24.39 18.40 -5.43
C VAL A 211 24.70 19.88 -5.23
N TRP A 212 24.03 20.53 -4.28
CA TRP A 212 24.18 21.98 -4.03
C TRP A 212 25.44 22.32 -3.22
N HIS A 213 25.92 21.42 -2.38
CA HIS A 213 27.17 21.56 -1.65
C HIS A 213 28.12 20.41 -1.99
N PRO A 214 28.75 20.42 -3.19
CA PRO A 214 29.81 19.49 -3.48
C PRO A 214 30.92 19.71 -2.46
N ALA A 215 31.28 18.67 -1.70
CA ALA A 215 32.43 18.72 -0.83
C ALA A 215 33.66 19.14 -1.67
N PRO A 216 34.55 20.02 -1.15
CA PRO A 216 35.80 20.33 -1.84
C PRO A 216 36.53 19.01 -2.10
N LEU A 217 36.91 18.76 -3.36
CA LEU A 217 37.69 17.60 -3.78
C LEU A 217 39.05 17.60 -3.05
N SER A 218 39.10 17.04 -1.85
CA SER A 218 40.34 16.76 -1.14
C SER A 218 40.68 15.27 -1.31
N GLY A 219 41.26 14.92 -2.47
CA GLY A 219 41.77 13.59 -2.78
C GLY A 219 42.45 13.57 -4.17
N PRO A 220 43.65 12.97 -4.30
CA PRO A 220 44.70 13.45 -5.20
C PRO A 220 44.42 13.17 -6.68
N ALA A 221 44.88 14.08 -7.52
CA ALA A 221 44.97 13.92 -8.96
C ALA A 221 45.62 12.58 -9.31
N LEU A 222 44.86 11.70 -9.99
CA LEU A 222 45.42 10.58 -10.72
C LEU A 222 46.42 11.15 -11.74
N ALA A 223 47.71 10.88 -11.49
CA ALA A 223 48.80 11.26 -12.36
C ALA A 223 48.58 10.72 -13.78
N PRO A 224 48.89 11.49 -14.84
CA PRO A 224 48.77 11.02 -16.20
C PRO A 224 49.72 9.84 -16.43
N ASN A 225 49.14 8.71 -16.87
CA ASN A 225 49.83 7.52 -17.33
C ASN A 225 50.91 7.88 -18.36
N ASN A 226 52.18 7.67 -18.01
CA ASN A 226 53.29 7.70 -18.96
C ASN A 226 53.22 6.44 -19.86
N PRO A 227 53.38 6.55 -21.19
CA PRO A 227 53.45 5.38 -22.05
C PRO A 227 54.76 4.59 -21.85
N PRO A 228 54.75 3.27 -22.09
CA PRO A 228 55.94 2.43 -21.91
C PRO A 228 57.04 2.77 -22.92
N ARG A 229 58.28 2.90 -22.43
CA ARG A 229 59.49 2.97 -23.27
C ARG A 229 59.75 1.61 -23.93
N PRO A 230 60.10 1.58 -25.23
CA PRO A 230 60.59 0.37 -25.88
C PRO A 230 62.05 0.11 -25.49
N VAL A 231 62.38 -1.17 -25.28
CA VAL A 231 63.75 -1.72 -25.33
C VAL A 231 63.74 -2.82 -26.37
#